data_AF-A4A7A5-F1
#
_entry.id   AF-A4A7A5-F1
#
_cell.length_a   1.000
_cell.length_b   1.000
_cell.length_c   1.000
_cell.angle_alpha   90.00
_cell.angle_beta   90.00
_cell.angle_gamma   90.00
#
_symmetry.space_group_name_H-M   'P 1'
#
loop_
_entity.id
_entity.type
_entity.pdbx_description
1 polymer ?
#
loop_
_entity_poly.entity_id
_entity_poly.type
_entity_poly.pdbx_seq_one_letter_code
_entity_poly.pdbx_strand_id
1 'polypeptide(L)'
;MPRVETSSYQLMKIHILNAVDLSKDAVHIYVGMAVFLITIIVWQRGRISWLSLIPVIAVATVMEALDLHDDSRSFGYLRWGASAHDLLNTVFWPTVIVLLAKLRLMR
;
A
#
# COMPACT_ATOMS: atom_id res chain seq x y z
N MET A 1 -20.72 -24.83 11.45
CA MET A 1 -19.49 -24.02 11.43
C MET A 1 -19.49 -23.25 10.12
N PRO A 2 -19.45 -21.91 10.12
CA PRO A 2 -19.43 -21.16 8.85
C PRO A 2 -18.14 -21.51 8.10
N ARG A 3 -18.25 -21.88 6.82
CA ARG A 3 -17.10 -22.06 5.95
C ARG A 3 -16.45 -20.69 5.77
N VAL A 4 -15.24 -20.53 6.26
CA VAL A 4 -14.36 -19.42 5.88
C VAL A 4 -13.96 -19.71 4.44
N GLU A 5 -14.74 -19.23 3.47
CA GLU A 5 -14.33 -19.27 2.06
C GLU A 5 -13.27 -18.19 1.88
N THR A 6 -12.00 -18.58 1.96
CA THR A 6 -10.90 -17.67 1.64
C THR A 6 -11.01 -17.28 0.17
N SER A 7 -11.30 -16.01 -0.07
CA SER A 7 -11.36 -15.39 -1.39
C SER A 7 -10.10 -15.73 -2.21
N SER A 8 -10.23 -15.88 -3.53
CA SER A 8 -9.10 -16.13 -4.42
C SER A 8 -8.03 -15.03 -4.33
N TYR A 9 -8.43 -13.80 -4.02
CA TYR A 9 -7.53 -12.69 -3.70
C TYR A 9 -6.66 -13.01 -2.48
N GLN A 10 -7.28 -13.46 -1.39
CA GLN A 10 -6.60 -13.77 -0.13
C GLN A 10 -5.62 -14.95 -0.27
N LEU A 11 -6.00 -15.98 -1.03
CA LEU A 11 -5.11 -17.10 -1.35
C LEU A 11 -3.89 -16.65 -2.16
N MET A 12 -4.09 -15.82 -3.19
CA MET A 12 -3.01 -15.26 -3.98
C MET A 12 -2.08 -14.39 -3.12
N LYS A 13 -2.65 -13.55 -2.25
CA LYS A 13 -1.92 -12.70 -1.33
C LYS A 13 -1.05 -13.52 -0.37
N ILE A 14 -1.58 -14.57 0.23
CA ILE A 14 -0.83 -15.46 1.13
C ILE A 14 0.31 -16.17 0.38
N HIS A 15 0.08 -16.62 -0.87
CA HIS A 15 1.14 -17.24 -1.67
C HIS A 15 2.27 -16.27 -2.01
N ILE A 16 1.95 -15.02 -2.35
CA ILE A 16 2.97 -13.99 -2.60
C ILE A 16 3.72 -13.67 -1.30
N LEU A 17 3.01 -13.48 -0.19
CA LEU A 17 3.63 -13.19 1.12
C LEU A 17 4.59 -14.32 1.55
N ASN A 18 4.15 -15.58 1.42
CA ASN A 18 4.98 -16.74 1.76
C ASN A 18 6.17 -16.94 0.80
N ALA A 19 6.06 -16.53 -0.46
CA ALA A 19 7.15 -16.64 -1.43
C ALA A 19 8.22 -15.56 -1.26
N VAL A 20 7.84 -14.40 -0.71
CA VAL A 20 8.73 -13.23 -0.59
C VAL A 20 9.42 -13.18 0.79
N ASP A 21 9.06 -14.05 1.74
CA ASP A 21 9.56 -14.09 3.13
C ASP A 21 9.66 -12.69 3.77
N LEU A 22 8.72 -11.82 3.39
CA LEU A 22 8.62 -10.45 3.87
C LEU A 22 7.44 -10.36 4.82
N SER A 23 7.61 -9.60 5.89
CA SER A 23 6.49 -9.23 6.73
C SER A 23 5.42 -8.49 5.91
N LYS A 24 4.16 -8.63 6.30
CA LYS A 24 3.04 -7.90 5.69
C LYS A 24 3.35 -6.40 5.61
N ASP A 25 3.87 -5.84 6.71
CA ASP A 25 4.25 -4.43 6.79
C ASP A 25 5.30 -4.03 5.75
N ALA A 26 6.31 -4.89 5.53
CA ALA A 26 7.34 -4.65 4.53
C ALA A 26 6.73 -4.59 3.11
N VAL A 27 5.80 -5.49 2.79
CA VAL A 27 5.12 -5.49 1.49
C VAL A 27 4.39 -4.17 1.23
N HIS A 28 3.66 -3.64 2.23
CA HIS A 28 2.99 -2.35 2.09
C HIS A 28 3.97 -1.20 1.81
N ILE A 29 5.11 -1.17 2.48
CA ILE A 29 6.17 -0.19 2.24
C ILE A 29 6.72 -0.32 0.80
N TYR A 30 7.07 -1.53 0.37
CA TYR A 30 7.64 -1.75 -0.97
C TYR A 30 6.65 -1.43 -2.08
N VAL A 31 5.36 -1.78 -1.92
CA VAL A 31 4.32 -1.44 -2.90
C VAL A 31 4.15 0.08 -3.00
N GLY A 32 4.06 0.79 -1.87
CA GLY A 32 3.95 2.25 -1.85
C GLY A 32 5.14 2.92 -2.55
N MET A 33 6.35 2.45 -2.28
CA MET A 33 7.58 2.92 -2.91
C MET A 33 7.64 2.60 -4.41
N ALA A 34 7.25 1.39 -4.83
CA ALA A 34 7.22 1.00 -6.23
C ALA A 34 6.25 1.87 -7.03
N VAL A 35 5.02 2.07 -6.54
CA VAL A 35 4.02 2.93 -7.17
C VAL A 35 4.52 4.38 -7.27
N PHE A 36 5.18 4.87 -6.22
CA PHE A 36 5.76 6.22 -6.21
C PHE A 36 6.85 6.39 -7.28
N LEU A 37 7.80 5.45 -7.36
CA LEU A 37 8.88 5.48 -8.35
C LEU A 37 8.33 5.38 -9.79
N ILE A 38 7.40 4.46 -10.04
CA ILE A 38 6.74 4.32 -11.34
C ILE A 38 6.04 5.63 -11.73
N THR A 39 5.33 6.26 -10.78
CA THR A 39 4.67 7.55 -11.00
C THR A 39 5.67 8.64 -11.38
N ILE A 40 6.81 8.69 -10.70
CA ILE A 40 7.86 9.67 -11.02
C ILE A 40 8.42 9.45 -12.42
N ILE A 41 8.74 8.20 -12.77
CA ILE A 41 9.36 7.85 -14.05
C ILE A 41 8.39 8.09 -15.22
N VAL A 42 7.17 7.57 -15.11
CA VAL A 42 6.20 7.54 -16.21
C VAL A 42 5.44 8.86 -16.33
N TRP A 43 4.92 9.39 -15.23
CA TRP A 43 4.08 10.59 -15.26
C TRP A 43 4.91 11.86 -15.11
N GLN A 44 5.73 11.95 -14.07
CA GLN A 44 6.40 13.22 -13.74
C GLN A 44 7.77 13.41 -14.42
N ARG A 45 8.17 12.49 -15.30
CA ARG A 45 9.44 12.55 -16.07
C ARG A 45 10.65 12.82 -15.18
N GLY A 46 10.72 12.16 -14.03
CA GLY A 46 11.80 12.30 -13.06
C GLY A 46 11.63 13.45 -12.04
N ARG A 47 10.56 14.25 -12.12
CA ARG A 47 10.32 15.34 -11.17
C ARG A 47 9.55 14.85 -9.95
N ILE A 48 10.07 15.13 -8.76
CA ILE A 48 9.36 14.83 -7.51
C ILE A 48 8.44 16.02 -7.17
N SER A 49 7.13 15.77 -7.14
CA SER A 49 6.14 16.77 -6.72
C SER A 49 5.03 16.15 -5.89
N TRP A 50 4.23 16.98 -5.23
CA TRP A 50 3.07 16.53 -4.45
C TRP A 50 2.08 15.68 -5.28
N LEU A 51 2.04 15.90 -6.60
CA LEU A 51 1.21 15.10 -7.51
C LEU A 51 1.65 13.62 -7.58
N SER A 52 2.90 13.30 -7.22
CA SER A 52 3.39 11.90 -7.21
C SER A 52 2.73 11.08 -6.11
N LEU A 53 2.12 11.71 -5.11
CA LEU A 53 1.43 11.01 -4.03
C LEU A 53 0.02 10.58 -4.42
N ILE A 54 -0.59 11.19 -5.44
CA ILE A 54 -1.97 10.87 -5.84
C ILE A 54 -2.12 9.39 -6.19
N PRO A 55 -1.27 8.80 -7.06
CA PRO A 55 -1.39 7.37 -7.38
C PRO A 55 -1.06 6.46 -6.20
N VAL A 56 -0.12 6.87 -5.34
CA VAL A 56 0.24 6.10 -4.13
C VAL A 56 -0.94 6.01 -3.19
N ILE A 57 -1.59 7.14 -2.89
CA ILE A 57 -2.76 7.18 -2.01
C ILE A 57 -3.92 6.41 -2.64
N ALA A 58 -4.17 6.58 -3.95
CA ALA A 58 -5.20 5.83 -4.65
C ALA A 58 -4.98 4.31 -4.54
N VAL A 59 -3.78 3.81 -4.84
CA VAL A 59 -3.47 2.38 -4.73
C VAL A 59 -3.56 1.90 -3.28
N ALA A 60 -3.04 2.66 -2.32
CA ALA A 60 -3.10 2.30 -0.90
C ALA A 60 -4.56 2.17 -0.41
N THR A 61 -5.43 3.13 -0.77
CA THR A 61 -6.85 3.07 -0.42
C THR A 61 -7.59 1.91 -1.07
N VAL A 62 -7.26 1.56 -2.32
CA VAL A 62 -7.88 0.41 -3.01
C VAL A 62 -7.44 -0.90 -2.37
N MET A 63 -6.15 -1.08 -2.09
CA MET A 63 -5.65 -2.29 -1.42
C MET A 63 -6.31 -2.47 -0.05
N GLU A 64 -6.45 -1.38 0.71
CA GLU A 64 -7.07 -1.42 2.02
C GLU A 64 -8.58 -1.68 1.97
N ALA A 65 -9.27 -1.12 0.99
CA ALA A 65 -10.69 -1.40 0.78
C ALA A 65 -10.95 -2.87 0.43
N LEU A 66 -10.06 -3.50 -0.35
CA LEU A 66 -10.13 -4.93 -0.66
C LEU A 66 -9.89 -5.78 0.60
N ASP A 67 -8.89 -5.43 1.41
CA ASP A 67 -8.62 -6.11 2.68
C ASP A 67 -9.78 -5.99 3.67
N LEU A 68 -10.36 -4.79 3.83
CA LEU A 68 -11.54 -4.56 4.68
C LEU A 68 -12.79 -5.32 4.18
N HIS A 69 -12.98 -5.39 2.87
CA HIS A 69 -14.09 -6.15 2.28
C HIS A 69 -13.93 -7.66 2.57
N ASP A 70 -12.72 -8.19 2.45
CA ASP A 70 -12.44 -9.60 2.73
C ASP A 70 -12.46 -9.92 4.24
N ASP A 71 -12.02 -9.00 5.10
CA ASP A 71 -12.13 -9.11 6.56
C ASP A 71 -13.60 -9.12 7.02
N SER A 72 -14.44 -8.28 6.41
CA SER A 72 -15.89 -8.25 6.67
C SER A 72 -16.55 -9.61 6.34
N ARG A 73 -16.11 -10.25 5.24
CA ARG A 73 -16.60 -11.58 4.85
C ARG A 73 -16.02 -12.73 5.67
N SER A 74 -14.78 -12.61 6.13
CA SER A 74 -14.06 -13.70 6.80
C SER A 74 -14.26 -13.71 8.31
N PHE A 75 -14.32 -12.54 8.95
CA PHE A 75 -14.33 -12.39 10.41
C PHE A 75 -15.59 -11.71 10.96
N GLY A 76 -16.41 -11.07 10.12
CA GLY A 76 -17.66 -10.42 10.53
C GLY A 76 -17.49 -9.08 11.27
N TYR A 77 -16.26 -8.55 11.37
CA TYR A 77 -15.96 -7.22 11.90
C TYR A 77 -14.85 -6.53 11.10
N LEU A 78 -14.90 -5.21 11.04
CA LEU A 78 -13.95 -4.38 10.29
C LEU A 78 -12.73 -4.04 11.16
N ARG A 79 -11.53 -4.43 10.72
CA ARG A 79 -10.26 -4.20 11.43
C ARG A 79 -9.64 -2.84 11.10
N TRP A 80 -10.38 -1.76 11.30
CA TRP A 80 -9.96 -0.39 10.99
C TRP A 80 -8.57 0.01 11.50
N GLY A 81 -8.15 -0.50 12.66
CA GLY A 81 -6.82 -0.22 13.23
C GLY A 81 -5.67 -0.84 12.43
N ALA A 82 -5.85 -2.04 11.89
CA ALA A 82 -4.86 -2.66 11.01
C ALA A 82 -4.80 -1.90 9.67
N SER A 83 -5.97 -1.51 9.16
CA SER A 83 -6.08 -0.73 7.93
C SER A 83 -5.40 0.63 7.97
N ALA A 84 -5.53 1.34 9.09
CA ALA A 84 -4.83 2.61 9.27
C ALA A 84 -3.31 2.42 9.31
N HIS A 85 -2.83 1.31 9.89
CA HIS A 85 -1.40 1.00 9.95
C HIS A 85 -0.83 0.69 8.57
N ASP A 86 -1.53 -0.13 7.78
CA ASP A 86 -1.12 -0.51 6.43
C ASP A 86 -1.14 0.69 5.47
N LEU A 87 -2.14 1.57 5.58
CA LEU A 87 -2.18 2.85 4.86
C LEU A 87 -1.00 3.75 5.23
N LEU A 88 -0.68 3.85 6.52
CA LEU A 88 0.44 4.65 7.00
C LEU A 88 1.77 4.09 6.47
N ASN A 89 1.99 2.78 6.55
CA ASN A 89 3.18 2.12 6.01
C ASN A 89 3.35 2.36 4.50
N THR A 90 2.25 2.38 3.75
CA THR A 90 2.27 2.58 2.30
C THR A 90 2.60 4.04 1.90
N VAL A 91 2.09 5.02 2.65
CA VAL A 91 2.16 6.45 2.26
C VAL A 91 3.28 7.24 2.95
N PHE A 92 3.79 6.75 4.10
CA PHE A 92 4.76 7.47 4.93
C PHE A 92 6.04 7.85 4.16
N TRP A 93 6.77 6.86 3.61
CA TRP A 93 8.04 7.11 2.93
C TRP A 93 7.91 7.93 1.64
N PRO A 94 6.93 7.66 0.75
CA PRO A 94 6.66 8.55 -0.39
C PRO A 94 6.45 10.00 0.03
N THR A 95 5.72 10.24 1.12
CA THR A 95 5.47 11.60 1.65
C THR A 95 6.75 12.25 2.16
N VAL A 96 7.56 11.51 2.91
CA VAL A 96 8.88 11.97 3.40
C VAL A 96 9.78 12.38 2.23
N ILE A 97 9.84 11.56 1.16
CA ILE A 97 10.67 11.86 -0.01
C ILE A 97 10.19 13.13 -0.73
N VAL A 98 8.88 13.29 -0.94
CA VAL A 98 8.34 14.51 -1.53
C VAL A 98 8.66 15.74 -0.68
N LEU A 99 8.54 15.62 0.65
CA LEU A 99 8.87 16.70 1.57
C LEU A 99 10.35 17.07 1.48
N LEU A 100 11.26 16.10 1.52
CA LEU A 100 12.71 16.32 1.40
C LEU A 100 13.09 16.98 0.06
N ALA A 101 12.47 16.55 -1.04
CA ALA A 101 12.66 17.15 -2.35
C ALA A 101 12.16 18.62 -2.39
N LYS A 102 11.04 18.92 -1.73
CA LYS A 102 10.49 20.29 -1.66
C LYS A 102 11.26 21.22 -0.74
N LEU A 103 11.84 20.68 0.34
CA LEU A 103 12.75 21.42 1.21
C LEU A 103 14.11 21.71 0.56
N ARG A 104 14.32 21.33 -0.71
CA ARG A 104 15.58 21.45 -1.46
C ARG A 104 16.77 20.77 -0.76
N LEU A 105 16.51 19.76 0.08
CA LEU A 105 17.57 18.91 0.62
C LEU A 105 18.15 17.99 -0.47
N MET A 106 17.34 17.68 -1.48
CA MET A 106 17.75 16.97 -2.69
C MET A 106 17.89 18.02 -3.80
N ARG A 107 19.11 18.50 -4.05
CA ARG A 107 19.47 19.36 -5.19
C ARG A 107 20.08 18.54 -6.30
#